data_AF-A0A3D2G3G2-F1
#
_entry.id   AF-A0A3D2G3G2-F1
#
_cell.length_a   1.000
_cell.length_b   1.000
_cell.length_c   1.000
_cell.angle_alpha   90.00
_cell.angle_beta   90.00
_cell.angle_gamma   90.00
#
_symmetry.space_group_name_H-M   'P 1'
#
loop_
_entity.id
_entity.type
_entity.pdbx_description
1 polymer ?
#
loop_
_entity_poly.entity_id
_entity_poly.type
_entity_poly.pdbx_seq_one_letter_code
_entity_poly.pdbx_strand_id
1 'polypeptide(L)' 'MASVVFTEPAEYDLMDIEYYIHVNLNNLQASERITEGILQAAGKLADYSAGHPLVNDPLLRDVGLRMANFDNYNIFYYYH' A
#
# COMPACT_ATOMS: atom_id res chain seq x y z
N MET A 1 15.12 -12.05 -6.35
CA MET A 1 14.37 -10.84 -5.98
C MET A 1 12.93 -11.25 -5.73
N ALA A 2 12.37 -10.88 -4.59
CA ALA A 2 10.94 -11.02 -4.41
C ALA A 2 10.23 -10.06 -5.38
N SER A 3 9.12 -10.49 -5.96
CA SER A 3 8.27 -9.64 -6.80
C SER A 3 7.09 -9.15 -5.97
N VAL A 4 6.81 -7.85 -6.00
CA VAL A 4 5.58 -7.31 -5.43
C VAL A 4 4.46 -7.51 -6.45
N VAL A 5 3.36 -8.11 -6.00
CA VAL A 5 2.14 -8.30 -6.79
C VAL A 5 1.00 -7.66 -6.03
N PHE A 6 0.25 -6.80 -6.70
CA PHE A 6 -0.95 -6.20 -6.13
C PHE A 6 -2.11 -7.17 -6.29
N THR A 7 -2.93 -7.25 -5.25
CA THR A 7 -4.22 -7.95 -5.35
C THR A 7 -5.20 -7.03 -6.08
N GLU A 8 -6.19 -7.61 -6.76
CA GLU A 8 -7.23 -6.84 -7.45
C GLU A 8 -7.90 -5.78 -6.52
N PRO A 9 -8.25 -6.08 -5.25
CA PRO A 9 -8.74 -5.04 -4.32
C PRO A 9 -7.74 -3.90 -4.09
N ALA A 10 -6.44 -4.20 -3.99
CA ALA A 10 -5.43 -3.18 -3.78
C ALA A 10 -5.21 -2.29 -5.04
N GLU A 11 -5.45 -2.84 -6.24
CA GLU A 11 -5.45 -2.05 -7.47
C GLU A 11 -6.67 -1.12 -7.51
N TYR A 12 -7.85 -1.60 -7.13
CA TYR A 12 -9.05 -0.77 -7.00
C TYR A 12 -8.88 0.34 -5.95
N ASP A 13 -8.31 0.02 -4.78
CA ASP A 13 -8.02 1.02 -3.75
C ASP A 13 -7.12 2.14 -4.32
N LEU A 14 -6.10 1.79 -5.12
CA LEU A 14 -5.21 2.77 -5.72
C LEU A 14 -5.94 3.65 -6.75
N MET A 15 -6.81 3.06 -7.58
CA MET A 15 -7.64 3.80 -8.53
C MET A 15 -8.62 4.76 -7.83
N ASP A 16 -9.24 4.33 -6.74
CA ASP A 16 -10.18 5.15 -5.97
C ASP A 16 -9.46 6.32 -5.29
N ILE A 17 -8.25 6.09 -4.75
CA ILE A 17 -7.39 7.14 -4.20
C ILE A 17 -7.03 8.17 -5.28
N GLU A 18 -6.58 7.70 -6.45
CA GLU A 18 -6.24 8.57 -7.58
C GLU A 18 -7.45 9.40 -7.99
N TYR A 19 -8.59 8.76 -8.21
CA TYR A 19 -9.82 9.43 -8.64
C TYR A 19 -10.27 10.47 -7.61
N TYR A 20 -10.30 10.12 -6.34
CA TYR A 20 -10.73 11.05 -5.30
C TYR A 20 -9.83 12.29 -5.23
N ILE A 21 -8.51 12.12 -5.24
CA ILE A 21 -7.58 13.25 -5.13
C ILE A 21 -7.57 14.08 -6.43
N HIS A 22 -7.51 13.41 -7.58
CA HIS A 22 -7.47 14.09 -8.87
C HIS A 22 -8.80 14.79 -9.19
N VAL A 23 -9.92 14.08 -9.10
CA VAL A 23 -11.22 14.55 -9.59
C VAL A 23 -11.98 15.29 -8.50
N ASN A 24 -12.17 14.67 -7.33
CA ASN A 24 -13.03 15.26 -6.29
C ASN A 24 -12.34 16.44 -5.58
N LEU A 25 -11.04 16.32 -5.33
CA LEU A 25 -10.25 17.40 -4.70
C LEU A 25 -9.58 18.34 -5.73
N ASN A 26 -9.69 18.04 -7.02
CA ASN A 26 -9.11 18.82 -8.12
C ASN A 26 -7.60 19.07 -7.96
N ASN A 27 -6.85 18.03 -7.56
CA ASN A 27 -5.42 18.14 -7.29
C ASN A 27 -4.61 17.02 -7.97
N LEU A 28 -4.30 17.22 -9.26
CA LEU A 28 -3.51 16.27 -10.05
C LEU A 28 -2.13 16.01 -9.44
N GLN A 29 -1.41 17.06 -9.03
CA GLN A 29 -0.06 16.92 -8.47
C GLN A 29 -0.04 16.07 -7.19
N ALA A 30 -1.02 16.27 -6.31
CA ALA A 30 -1.13 15.45 -5.10
C ALA A 30 -1.51 14.02 -5.43
N SER A 31 -2.38 13.80 -6.44
CA SER A 31 -2.77 12.48 -6.90
C SER A 31 -1.54 11.69 -7.33
N GLU A 32 -0.75 12.24 -8.27
CA GLU A 32 0.49 11.63 -8.77
C GLU A 32 1.48 11.35 -7.64
N ARG A 33 1.73 12.32 -6.75
CA ARG A 33 2.66 12.15 -5.62
C ARG A 33 2.22 11.00 -4.70
N ILE A 34 0.93 10.89 -4.43
CA ILE A 34 0.39 9.88 -3.52
C ILE A 34 0.44 8.50 -4.17
N THR A 35 -0.06 8.35 -5.40
CA THR A 35 -0.10 7.05 -6.08
C THR A 35 1.30 6.52 -6.37
N GLU A 36 2.19 7.33 -6.92
CA GLU A 36 3.59 6.94 -7.15
C GLU A 36 4.31 6.63 -5.84
N GLY A 37 4.04 7.41 -4.79
CA GLY A 37 4.62 7.20 -3.48
C GLY A 37 4.21 5.87 -2.84
N ILE A 38 2.94 5.49 -2.96
CA ILE A 38 2.43 4.19 -2.54
C ILE A 38 3.11 3.06 -3.34
N LEU A 39 3.19 3.19 -4.67
CA LEU A 39 3.84 2.19 -5.52
C LEU A 39 5.32 2.01 -5.18
N GLN A 40 6.04 3.11 -4.93
CA GLN A 40 7.44 3.06 -4.50
C GLN A 40 7.61 2.44 -3.11
N ALA A 41 6.74 2.79 -2.16
CA ALA A 41 6.75 2.22 -0.82
C ALA A 41 6.49 0.71 -0.85
N ALA A 42 5.50 0.28 -1.63
CA ALA A 42 5.20 -1.12 -1.87
C ALA A 42 6.38 -1.85 -2.54
N GLY A 43 6.98 -1.26 -3.58
CA GLY A 43 8.15 -1.84 -4.27
C GLY A 43 9.33 -2.13 -3.35
N LYS A 44 9.60 -1.26 -2.37
CA LYS A 44 10.65 -1.47 -1.36
C LYS A 44 10.38 -2.67 -0.43
N LEU A 45 9.14 -3.15 -0.33
CA LEU A 45 8.81 -4.35 0.44
C LEU A 45 9.45 -5.62 -0.14
N ALA A 46 9.76 -5.64 -1.44
CA ALA A 46 10.52 -6.74 -2.04
C ALA A 46 11.94 -6.86 -1.46
N ASP A 47 12.54 -5.74 -1.06
CA ASP A 47 13.90 -5.69 -0.52
C ASP A 47 13.94 -5.96 0.99
N TYR A 48 12.85 -5.68 1.71
CA TYR A 48 12.79 -5.80 3.18
C TYR A 48 11.44 -6.31 3.71
N SER A 49 10.97 -7.44 3.17
CA SER A 49 9.64 -7.99 3.45
C SER A 49 9.39 -8.35 4.92
N ALA A 50 10.39 -8.93 5.61
CA ALA A 50 10.31 -9.32 7.02
C ALA A 50 10.47 -8.16 8.02
N GLY A 51 10.76 -6.96 7.52
CA GLY A 51 11.13 -5.79 8.30
C GLY A 51 10.04 -5.17 9.14
N HIS A 52 8.79 -5.26 8.68
CA HIS A 52 7.66 -4.68 9.39
C HIS A 52 7.03 -5.73 10.30
N PRO A 53 6.76 -5.43 11.59
CA PRO A 53 6.09 -6.39 12.46
C PRO A 53 4.70 -6.75 11.92
N LEU A 54 4.18 -7.90 12.36
CA LEU A 54 2.78 -8.20 12.13
C LEU A 54 1.90 -7.11 12.75
N VAL A 55 0.73 -6.90 12.17
CA VAL A 55 -0.24 -5.94 12.71
C VAL A 55 -0.68 -6.33 14.12
N ASN A 56 -1.05 -5.32 14.92
CA ASN A 56 -1.44 -5.55 16.31
C ASN A 56 -2.83 -6.20 16.45
N ASP A 57 -3.68 -6.07 15.43
CA ASP A 57 -4.98 -6.71 15.41
C ASP A 57 -4.83 -8.24 15.42
N PRO A 58 -5.43 -8.96 16.39
CA PRO A 58 -5.24 -10.40 16.51
C PRO A 58 -5.70 -11.19 15.28
N LEU A 59 -6.83 -10.83 14.66
CA LEU A 59 -7.38 -11.57 13.52
C LEU A 59 -6.50 -11.38 12.28
N LEU A 60 -6.08 -10.14 12.02
CA LEU A 60 -5.21 -9.84 10.89
C LEU A 60 -3.79 -10.40 11.10
N ARG A 61 -3.30 -10.41 12.35
CA ARG A 61 -2.02 -11.02 12.69
C ARG A 61 -2.01 -12.52 12.43
N ASP A 62 -3.08 -13.21 12.80
CA ASP A 62 -3.18 -14.67 12.68
C ASP A 62 -3.18 -15.13 11.22
N VAL A 63 -3.59 -14.27 10.28
CA VAL A 63 -3.46 -14.51 8.82
C VAL A 63 -2.14 -14.00 8.23
N GLY A 64 -1.20 -13.55 9.07
CA GLY A 64 0.16 -13.18 8.65
C GLY A 64 0.31 -11.77 8.06
N LEU A 65 -0.69 -10.90 8.24
CA LEU A 65 -0.64 -9.54 7.69
C LEU A 65 0.36 -8.65 8.43
N ARG A 66 1.06 -7.85 7.65
CA ARG A 66 1.97 -6.79 8.05
C ARG A 66 1.48 -5.48 7.47
N MET A 67 2.00 -4.39 7.99
CA MET A 67 1.62 -3.04 7.56
C MET A 67 2.88 -2.21 7.36
N ALA A 68 2.96 -1.58 6.19
CA ALA A 68 3.79 -0.42 5.95
C ALA A 68 2.92 0.84 5.87
N ASN A 69 3.55 2.00 5.97
CA ASN A 69 2.86 3.28 5.92
C ASN A 69 3.46 4.14 4.83
N PHE A 70 2.61 4.86 4.11
CA PHE A 70 3.02 5.95 3.23
C PHE A 70 2.07 7.14 3.44
N ASP A 71 2.61 8.25 3.94
CA ASP A 71 1.83 9.44 4.29
C ASP A 71 0.66 9.04 5.23
N ASN A 72 -0.59 9.28 4.84
CA ASN A 72 -1.78 8.92 5.61
C ASN A 72 -2.40 7.57 5.22
N TYR A 73 -1.71 6.74 4.43
CA TYR A 73 -2.19 5.45 3.96
C TYR A 73 -1.48 4.28 4.62
N ASN A 74 -2.25 3.24 4.93
CA ASN A 74 -1.76 1.95 5.39
C ASN A 74 -1.68 0.99 4.20
N ILE A 75 -0.51 0.38 4.00
CA ILE A 75 -0.28 -0.63 2.97
C ILE A 75 -0.20 -1.97 3.67
N PHE A 76 -1.28 -2.75 3.60
CA PHE A 76 -1.33 -4.10 4.16
C PHE A 76 -0.75 -5.10 3.16
N TYR A 77 0.09 -6.00 3.66
CA TYR A 77 0.72 -7.01 2.83
C TYR A 77 1.03 -8.28 3.62
N TYR A 78 1.23 -9.37 2.91
CA TYR A 78 1.79 -10.61 3.43
C TYR A 78 2.84 -11.12 2.43
N TYR A 79 3.72 -12.01 2.87
CA TYR A 79 4.71 -12.64 2.00
C TYR A 79 4.83 -14.12 2.37
N HIS A 80 5.20 -14.95 1.39
CA HIS A 80 5.46 -16.37 1.56
C HIS A 80 6.92 -16.68 1.24
#